data_AF-A0A4V1MH34-F1
#
_entry.id   AF-A0A4V1MH34-F1
#
_cell.length_a   1.000
_cell.length_b   1.000
_cell.length_c   1.000
_cell.angle_alpha   90.00
_cell.angle_beta   90.00
_cell.angle_gamma   90.00
#
_symmetry.space_group_name_H-M   'P 1'
#
loop_
_entity.id
_entity.type
_entity.pdbx_description
1 polymer ?
#
loop_
_entity_poly.entity_id
_entity_poly.type
_entity_poly.pdbx_seq_one_letter_code
_entity_poly.pdbx_strand_id
1 'polypeptide(L)'
;KETVTTITNNNNGSYTYANEAGDNVTIDVVGDVATNFETIINNPAVTNVLNNFVTKSEGTVSFNSTTNEFTYTDASGATQVVNINEIVKGNETLTSLVYDATGKALTYQAENGPATVINLVDMVGDAETLTTLDKNAANDGKYVYKSENDTETTIDVVADVINNASTIINDSKFATELTQFVGSNETL
;
A
#
# COMPACT_ATOMS: atom_id res chain seq x y z
N LYS A 1 42.37 -69.15 -46.13
CA LYS A 1 41.12 -68.64 -46.71
C LYS A 1 40.79 -67.38 -45.93
N GLU A 2 40.83 -66.20 -46.53
CA GLU A 2 40.33 -65.00 -45.85
C GLU A 2 38.80 -65.13 -45.72
N THR A 3 38.30 -64.79 -44.55
CA THR A 3 36.89 -64.76 -44.23
C THR A 3 36.43 -63.31 -44.27
N VAL A 4 35.26 -63.05 -44.87
CA VAL A 4 34.75 -61.69 -45.09
C VAL A 4 33.60 -61.44 -44.15
N THR A 5 33.67 -60.35 -43.39
CA THR A 5 32.54 -59.78 -42.67
C THR A 5 31.89 -58.70 -43.51
N THR A 6 30.59 -58.46 -43.31
CA THR A 6 29.89 -57.38 -44.00
C THR A 6 29.04 -56.58 -43.04
N ILE A 7 28.93 -55.28 -43.31
CA ILE A 7 27.95 -54.40 -42.69
C ILE A 7 27.08 -53.88 -43.83
N THR A 8 25.77 -54.13 -43.75
CA THR A 8 24.79 -53.69 -44.73
C THR A 8 23.87 -52.66 -44.11
N ASN A 9 23.74 -51.49 -44.74
CA ASN A 9 22.76 -50.48 -44.35
C ASN A 9 21.36 -50.91 -44.83
N ASN A 10 20.40 -50.96 -43.92
CA ASN A 10 19.02 -51.37 -44.22
C ASN A 10 18.13 -50.19 -44.67
N ASN A 11 18.68 -48.96 -44.76
CA ASN A 11 18.01 -47.71 -45.16
C ASN A 11 16.83 -47.28 -44.28
N ASN A 12 16.73 -47.82 -43.07
CA ASN A 12 15.71 -47.48 -42.08
C ASN A 12 16.31 -47.04 -40.73
N GLY A 13 17.60 -46.69 -40.71
CA GLY A 13 18.33 -46.38 -39.49
C GLY A 13 18.85 -47.59 -38.72
N SER A 14 18.78 -48.80 -39.29
CA SER A 14 19.45 -50.00 -38.77
C SER A 14 20.51 -50.54 -39.73
N TYR A 15 21.43 -51.33 -39.19
CA TYR A 15 22.47 -52.02 -39.93
C TYR A 15 22.45 -53.52 -39.62
N THR A 16 22.77 -54.34 -40.60
CA THR A 16 22.97 -55.79 -40.43
C THR A 16 24.46 -56.10 -40.53
N TYR A 17 25.05 -56.56 -39.44
CA TYR A 17 26.40 -57.13 -39.42
C TYR A 17 26.30 -58.64 -39.64
N ALA A 18 27.00 -59.17 -40.65
CA ALA A 18 27.16 -60.60 -40.87
C ALA A 18 28.59 -61.02 -40.54
N ASN A 19 28.74 -61.96 -39.59
CA ASN A 19 30.04 -62.50 -39.21
C ASN A 19 30.55 -63.54 -40.23
N GLU A 20 31.77 -64.01 -40.02
CA GLU A 20 32.43 -65.01 -40.87
C GLU A 20 31.73 -66.38 -40.88
N ALA A 21 30.88 -66.65 -39.89
CA ALA A 21 30.05 -67.87 -39.80
C ALA A 21 28.69 -67.70 -40.49
N GLY A 22 28.32 -66.48 -40.93
CA GLY A 22 27.04 -66.15 -41.55
C GLY A 22 25.94 -65.78 -40.56
N ASP A 23 26.25 -65.60 -39.27
CA ASP A 23 25.28 -65.10 -38.29
C ASP A 23 25.09 -63.59 -38.42
N ASN A 24 23.84 -63.16 -38.30
CA ASN A 24 23.47 -61.75 -38.42
C ASN A 24 23.19 -61.13 -37.06
N VAL A 25 23.73 -59.93 -36.83
CA VAL A 25 23.40 -59.05 -35.72
C VAL A 25 22.78 -57.77 -36.27
N THR A 26 21.66 -57.36 -35.69
CA THR A 26 21.03 -56.07 -36.02
C THR A 26 21.53 -55.00 -35.06
N ILE A 27 22.00 -53.89 -35.62
CA ILE A 27 22.34 -52.67 -34.90
C ILE A 27 21.20 -51.69 -35.17
N ASP A 28 20.32 -51.48 -34.20
CA ASP A 28 19.15 -50.61 -34.32
C ASP A 28 19.43 -49.24 -33.70
N VAL A 29 20.00 -48.33 -34.50
CA VAL A 29 20.37 -46.99 -34.03
C VAL A 29 19.13 -46.19 -33.60
N VAL A 30 18.01 -46.35 -34.30
CA VAL A 30 16.76 -45.63 -33.98
C VAL A 30 16.17 -46.14 -32.66
N GLY A 31 16.10 -47.46 -32.50
CA GLY A 31 15.65 -48.10 -31.26
C GLY A 31 16.56 -47.75 -30.08
N ASP A 32 17.87 -47.75 -30.27
CA ASP A 32 18.85 -47.39 -29.25
C ASP A 32 18.71 -45.93 -28.83
N VAL A 33 18.56 -44.99 -29.78
CA VAL A 33 18.34 -43.57 -29.48
C VAL A 33 17.02 -43.36 -28.75
N ALA A 34 15.94 -44.01 -29.18
CA ALA A 34 14.64 -43.90 -28.52
C ALA A 34 14.69 -44.45 -27.08
N THR A 35 15.32 -45.61 -26.88
CA THR A 35 15.46 -46.25 -25.57
C THR A 35 16.32 -45.42 -24.62
N ASN A 36 17.38 -44.80 -25.14
CA ASN A 36 18.32 -44.02 -24.34
C ASN A 36 18.05 -42.50 -24.37
N PHE A 37 16.87 -42.07 -24.83
CA PHE A 37 16.59 -40.66 -25.10
C PHE A 37 16.78 -39.76 -23.88
N GLU A 38 16.35 -40.20 -22.70
CA GLU A 38 16.56 -39.46 -21.44
C GLU A 38 18.05 -39.24 -21.14
N THR A 39 18.88 -40.27 -21.30
CA THR A 39 20.33 -40.17 -21.12
C THR A 39 20.95 -39.22 -22.15
N ILE A 40 20.49 -39.28 -23.40
CA ILE A 40 20.98 -38.45 -24.50
C ILE A 40 20.63 -36.98 -24.26
N ILE A 41 19.37 -36.66 -23.92
CA ILE A 41 18.92 -35.27 -23.76
C ILE A 41 19.45 -34.62 -22.48
N ASN A 42 19.80 -35.41 -21.47
CA ASN A 42 20.44 -34.94 -20.24
C ASN A 42 21.96 -34.72 -20.40
N ASN A 43 22.56 -35.13 -21.52
CA ASN A 43 23.96 -34.81 -21.81
C ASN A 43 24.09 -33.29 -22.11
N PRO A 44 24.88 -32.53 -21.32
CA PRO A 44 24.98 -31.07 -21.49
C PRO A 44 25.39 -30.63 -22.90
N ALA A 45 26.22 -31.39 -23.61
CA ALA A 45 26.63 -31.07 -24.97
C ALA A 45 25.44 -31.16 -25.94
N VAL A 46 24.59 -32.18 -25.79
CA VAL A 46 23.38 -32.37 -26.59
C VAL A 46 22.35 -31.29 -26.26
N THR A 47 22.09 -31.06 -24.97
CA THR A 47 21.16 -30.01 -24.51
C THR A 47 21.56 -28.64 -25.03
N ASN A 48 22.85 -28.28 -24.99
CA ASN A 48 23.35 -26.99 -25.49
C ASN A 48 23.13 -26.84 -27.00
N VAL A 49 23.34 -27.89 -27.78
CA VAL A 49 23.07 -27.87 -29.22
C VAL A 49 21.55 -27.72 -29.47
N LEU A 50 20.71 -28.50 -28.80
CA LEU A 50 19.25 -28.42 -28.93
C LEU A 50 18.70 -27.05 -28.51
N ASN A 51 19.25 -26.45 -27.46
CA ASN A 51 18.86 -25.10 -27.03
C ASN A 51 19.04 -24.08 -28.16
N ASN A 52 20.05 -24.21 -29.03
CA ASN A 52 20.22 -23.33 -30.18
C ASN A 52 19.13 -23.49 -31.26
N PHE A 53 18.47 -24.65 -31.32
CA PHE A 53 17.38 -24.92 -32.27
C PHE A 53 16.02 -24.56 -31.67
N VAL A 54 15.77 -24.95 -30.42
CA VAL A 54 14.49 -24.69 -29.72
C VAL A 54 14.26 -23.20 -29.50
N THR A 55 15.32 -22.43 -29.22
CA THR A 55 15.23 -20.97 -29.03
C THR A 55 15.07 -20.17 -30.33
N LYS A 56 15.31 -20.78 -31.50
CA LYS A 56 15.17 -20.13 -32.83
C LYS A 56 13.82 -20.36 -33.49
N SER A 57 12.96 -21.20 -32.93
CA SER A 57 11.58 -21.36 -33.38
C SER A 57 10.82 -20.06 -33.12
N GLU A 58 10.20 -19.49 -34.17
CA GLU A 58 9.28 -18.36 -34.03
C GLU A 58 8.24 -18.67 -32.96
N GLY A 59 7.97 -17.72 -32.07
CA GLY A 59 6.94 -17.85 -31.03
C GLY A 59 7.32 -18.67 -29.79
N THR A 60 8.55 -19.21 -29.68
CA THR A 60 9.03 -19.77 -28.40
C THR A 60 9.21 -18.63 -27.39
N VAL A 61 8.48 -18.68 -26.28
CA VAL A 61 8.61 -17.73 -25.16
C VAL A 61 9.44 -18.36 -24.05
N SER A 62 10.48 -17.67 -23.59
CA SER A 62 11.29 -18.06 -22.42
C SER A 62 11.13 -17.04 -21.31
N PHE A 63 11.11 -17.50 -20.05
CA PHE A 63 11.05 -16.62 -18.87
C PHE A 63 12.36 -16.68 -18.09
N ASN A 64 12.94 -15.52 -17.80
CA ASN A 64 14.08 -15.37 -16.90
C ASN A 64 13.61 -14.82 -15.55
N SER A 65 13.55 -15.68 -14.52
CA SER A 65 13.10 -15.31 -13.17
C SER A 65 14.06 -14.41 -12.40
N THR A 66 15.31 -14.27 -12.85
CA THR A 66 16.29 -13.37 -12.21
C THR A 66 16.09 -11.92 -12.69
N THR A 67 15.76 -11.74 -13.97
CA THR A 67 15.54 -10.41 -14.57
C THR A 67 14.06 -10.02 -14.69
N ASN A 68 13.13 -10.95 -14.47
CA ASN A 68 11.69 -10.82 -14.72
C ASN A 68 11.36 -10.47 -16.17
N GLU A 69 12.03 -11.12 -17.12
CA GLU A 69 11.89 -10.86 -18.56
C GLU A 69 11.32 -12.08 -19.27
N PHE A 70 10.34 -11.85 -20.13
CA PHE A 70 10.01 -12.78 -21.19
C PHE A 70 10.83 -12.44 -22.43
N THR A 71 11.36 -13.45 -23.11
CA THR A 71 12.01 -13.30 -24.41
C THR A 71 11.34 -14.20 -25.45
N TYR A 72 11.24 -13.71 -26.68
CA TYR A 72 10.74 -14.49 -27.81
C TYR A 72 11.46 -14.13 -29.10
N THR A 73 11.46 -15.05 -30.06
CA THR A 73 11.97 -14.80 -31.42
C THR A 73 10.82 -14.41 -32.33
N ASP A 74 10.89 -13.23 -32.95
CA ASP A 74 9.87 -12.75 -33.89
C ASP A 74 10.03 -13.35 -35.29
N ALA A 75 9.11 -12.99 -36.21
CA ALA A 75 9.10 -13.48 -37.60
C ALA A 75 10.32 -13.06 -38.44
N SER A 76 11.16 -12.15 -37.93
CA SER A 76 12.43 -11.77 -38.56
C SER A 76 13.63 -12.56 -38.03
N GLY A 77 13.41 -13.40 -37.02
CA GLY A 77 14.47 -14.10 -36.29
C GLY A 77 15.13 -13.25 -35.21
N ALA A 78 14.60 -12.07 -34.89
CA ALA A 78 15.13 -11.20 -33.85
C ALA A 78 14.57 -11.56 -32.48
N THR A 79 15.41 -11.50 -31.44
CA THR A 79 14.97 -11.65 -30.06
C THR A 79 14.31 -10.36 -29.58
N GLN A 80 13.09 -10.49 -29.09
CA GLN A 80 12.31 -9.44 -28.46
C GLN A 80 12.24 -9.69 -26.95
N VAL A 81 12.24 -8.60 -26.18
CA VAL A 81 12.21 -8.64 -24.71
C VAL A 81 10.94 -7.95 -24.21
N VAL A 82 10.26 -8.58 -23.28
CA VAL A 82 9.12 -8.02 -22.55
C VAL A 82 9.50 -8.00 -21.07
N ASN A 83 9.89 -6.83 -20.56
CA ASN A 83 10.32 -6.66 -19.18
C ASN A 83 9.12 -6.38 -18.27
N ILE A 84 8.81 -7.31 -17.37
CA ILE A 84 7.66 -7.20 -16.46
C ILE A 84 7.82 -6.00 -15.52
N ASN A 85 9.05 -5.71 -15.07
CA ASN A 85 9.29 -4.60 -14.15
C ASN A 85 8.97 -3.25 -14.83
N GLU A 86 9.26 -3.11 -16.12
CA GLU A 86 8.93 -1.89 -16.87
C GLU A 86 7.42 -1.76 -17.08
N ILE A 87 6.72 -2.86 -17.41
CA ILE A 87 5.27 -2.86 -17.53
C ILE A 87 4.62 -2.48 -16.19
N VAL A 88 5.01 -3.15 -15.10
CA VAL A 88 4.46 -2.87 -13.77
C VAL A 88 4.74 -1.42 -13.39
N LYS A 89 5.96 -0.91 -13.52
CA LYS A 89 6.26 0.51 -13.21
C LYS A 89 5.53 1.50 -14.10
N GLY A 90 5.33 1.16 -15.37
CA GLY A 90 4.63 2.01 -16.34
C GLY A 90 3.11 2.02 -16.14
N ASN A 91 2.55 0.98 -15.51
CA ASN A 91 1.12 0.81 -15.29
C ASN A 91 0.68 0.92 -13.83
N GLU A 92 1.62 0.94 -12.88
CA GLU A 92 1.33 1.19 -11.48
C GLU A 92 0.83 2.63 -11.30
N THR A 93 -0.27 2.76 -10.58
CA THR A 93 -0.92 4.02 -10.27
C THR A 93 -0.74 4.32 -8.79
N LEU A 94 -0.34 5.55 -8.47
CA LEU A 94 -0.19 5.99 -7.08
C LEU A 94 -1.48 6.65 -6.60
N THR A 95 -2.05 6.14 -5.51
CA THR A 95 -3.04 6.86 -4.71
C THR A 95 -2.38 7.42 -3.46
N SER A 96 -2.72 8.65 -3.06
CA SER A 96 -2.21 9.23 -1.83
C SER A 96 -3.28 9.96 -1.04
N LEU A 97 -3.11 9.98 0.28
CA LEU A 97 -3.90 10.76 1.21
C LEU A 97 -2.93 11.47 2.15
N VAL A 98 -2.88 12.80 2.06
CA VAL A 98 -1.94 13.63 2.82
C VAL A 98 -2.73 14.57 3.72
N TYR A 99 -2.34 14.62 4.99
CA TYR A 99 -2.89 15.59 5.94
C TYR A 99 -1.99 16.81 6.04
N ASP A 100 -2.56 17.99 5.77
CA ASP A 100 -1.96 19.28 6.08
C ASP A 100 -2.49 19.78 7.43
N ALA A 101 -1.63 19.76 8.44
CA ALA A 101 -1.97 20.24 9.78
C ALA A 101 -2.17 21.77 9.85
N THR A 102 -1.55 22.55 8.97
CA THR A 102 -1.70 24.01 8.97
C THR A 102 -3.04 24.40 8.37
N GLY A 103 -3.32 23.89 7.16
CA GLY A 103 -4.59 24.10 6.47
C GLY A 103 -5.75 23.27 7.01
N LYS A 104 -5.49 22.33 7.94
CA LYS A 104 -6.49 21.39 8.49
C LYS A 104 -7.25 20.67 7.36
N ALA A 105 -6.52 20.17 6.36
CA ALA A 105 -7.12 19.58 5.17
C ALA A 105 -6.51 18.21 4.87
N LEU A 106 -7.35 17.31 4.36
CA LEU A 106 -6.92 16.07 3.72
C LEU A 106 -6.92 16.28 2.21
N THR A 107 -5.79 16.03 1.56
CA THR A 107 -5.69 16.02 0.10
C THR A 107 -5.63 14.58 -0.36
N TYR A 108 -6.67 14.14 -1.06
CA TYR A 108 -6.74 12.84 -1.70
C TYR A 108 -6.35 12.99 -3.18
N GLN A 109 -5.26 12.34 -3.60
CA GLN A 109 -4.89 12.22 -5.00
C GLN A 109 -5.29 10.83 -5.49
N ALA A 110 -6.31 10.80 -6.35
CA ALA A 110 -6.71 9.59 -7.07
C ALA A 110 -5.69 9.25 -8.17
N GLU A 111 -5.79 8.03 -8.70
CA GLU A 111 -4.94 7.53 -9.79
C GLU A 111 -5.11 8.33 -11.09
N ASN A 112 -6.28 8.92 -11.27
CA ASN A 112 -6.61 9.73 -12.43
C ASN A 112 -7.44 10.94 -11.99
N GLY A 113 -7.18 12.08 -12.62
CA GLY A 113 -7.88 13.32 -12.35
C GLY A 113 -7.22 14.19 -11.26
N PRO A 114 -7.80 15.38 -11.03
CA PRO A 114 -7.27 16.33 -10.07
C PRO A 114 -7.41 15.83 -8.63
N ALA A 115 -6.54 16.33 -7.75
CA ALA A 115 -6.65 16.10 -6.32
C ALA A 115 -8.01 16.59 -5.78
N THR A 116 -8.58 15.83 -4.85
CA THR A 116 -9.75 16.23 -4.08
C THR A 116 -9.29 16.73 -2.71
N VAL A 117 -9.68 17.96 -2.37
CA VAL A 117 -9.37 18.55 -1.07
C VAL A 117 -10.60 18.43 -0.16
N ILE A 118 -10.39 17.90 1.03
CA ILE A 118 -11.40 17.78 2.09
C ILE A 118 -10.92 18.67 3.23
N ASN A 119 -11.54 19.83 3.40
CA ASN A 119 -11.23 20.72 4.51
C ASN A 119 -11.91 20.19 5.77
N LEU A 120 -11.15 19.86 6.81
CA LEU A 120 -11.73 19.34 8.05
C LEU A 120 -12.50 20.43 8.79
N VAL A 121 -12.10 21.70 8.65
CA VAL A 121 -12.84 22.83 9.21
C VAL A 121 -14.27 22.91 8.68
N ASP A 122 -14.51 22.53 7.43
CA ASP A 122 -15.87 22.50 6.88
C ASP A 122 -16.68 21.31 7.44
N MET A 123 -16.00 20.27 7.94
CA MET A 123 -16.63 19.08 8.52
C MET A 123 -16.91 19.21 10.02
N VAL A 124 -16.08 19.95 10.75
CA VAL A 124 -16.16 20.04 12.22
C VAL A 124 -16.32 21.47 12.76
N GLY A 125 -16.14 22.50 11.92
CA GLY A 125 -16.26 23.90 12.31
C GLY A 125 -17.68 24.30 12.67
N ASP A 126 -18.68 23.83 11.94
CA ASP A 126 -20.10 24.01 12.30
C ASP A 126 -20.49 23.25 13.57
N ALA A 127 -19.66 22.31 14.03
CA ALA A 127 -19.89 21.55 15.26
C ALA A 127 -19.17 22.16 16.47
N GLU A 128 -18.30 23.15 16.29
CA GLU A 128 -17.67 23.87 17.40
C GLU A 128 -18.64 24.93 17.93
N THR A 129 -19.15 24.71 19.13
CA THR A 129 -20.01 25.66 19.84
C THR A 129 -19.23 26.41 20.90
N LEU A 130 -19.54 27.70 21.08
CA LEU A 130 -18.88 28.55 22.08
C LEU A 130 -19.87 28.97 23.17
N THR A 131 -19.42 28.96 24.42
CA THR A 131 -20.12 29.61 25.52
C THR A 131 -19.44 30.93 25.87
N THR A 132 -20.21 31.92 26.31
CA THR A 132 -19.65 33.20 26.79
C THR A 132 -20.18 33.54 28.18
N LEU A 133 -19.39 34.30 28.92
CA LEU A 133 -19.79 34.93 30.18
C LEU A 133 -19.31 36.37 30.14
N ASP A 134 -20.24 37.26 29.81
CA ASP A 134 -19.94 38.66 29.59
C ASP A 134 -20.54 39.52 30.69
N LYS A 135 -19.81 40.56 31.09
CA LYS A 135 -20.35 41.57 31.99
C LYS A 135 -21.44 42.34 31.25
N ASN A 136 -22.57 42.58 31.91
CA ASN A 136 -23.63 43.39 31.32
C ASN A 136 -23.11 44.81 31.00
N ALA A 137 -23.48 45.33 29.83
CA ALA A 137 -23.05 46.64 29.33
C ALA A 137 -23.35 47.80 30.30
N ALA A 138 -24.38 47.67 31.14
CA ALA A 138 -24.76 48.68 32.13
C ALA A 138 -23.78 48.75 33.33
N ASN A 139 -22.86 47.79 33.48
CA ASN A 139 -21.97 47.66 34.64
C ASN A 139 -22.70 47.63 35.99
N ASP A 140 -23.96 47.20 36.00
CA ASP A 140 -24.86 47.17 37.16
C ASP A 140 -24.72 45.91 38.03
N GLY A 141 -23.62 45.18 37.88
CA GLY A 141 -23.35 43.93 38.61
C GLY A 141 -24.01 42.70 38.01
N LYS A 142 -24.66 42.80 36.84
CA LYS A 142 -25.17 41.65 36.09
C LYS A 142 -24.13 41.08 35.14
N TYR A 143 -24.21 39.78 34.91
CA TYR A 143 -23.48 39.05 33.88
C TYR A 143 -24.48 38.28 33.01
N VAL A 144 -24.15 38.12 31.73
CA VAL A 144 -24.94 37.33 30.80
C VAL A 144 -24.09 36.12 30.40
N TYR A 145 -24.54 34.94 30.82
CA TYR A 145 -24.03 33.68 30.32
C TYR A 145 -24.81 33.31 29.06
N LYS A 146 -24.12 33.02 27.96
CA LYS A 146 -24.72 32.50 26.73
C LYS A 146 -24.24 31.07 26.51
N SER A 147 -25.15 30.11 26.49
CA SER A 147 -24.83 28.71 26.21
C SER A 147 -24.70 28.44 24.71
N GLU A 148 -24.21 27.24 24.39
CA GLU A 148 -23.97 26.73 23.04
C GLU A 148 -25.21 26.69 22.14
N ASN A 149 -26.40 26.69 22.72
CA ASN A 149 -27.70 26.70 22.03
C ASN A 149 -28.35 28.10 22.00
N ASP A 150 -27.56 29.17 22.12
CA ASP A 150 -28.00 30.57 22.17
C ASP A 150 -28.95 30.93 23.32
N THR A 151 -29.06 30.09 24.35
CA THR A 151 -29.86 30.43 25.55
C THR A 151 -29.06 31.37 26.45
N GLU A 152 -29.66 32.52 26.79
CA GLU A 152 -29.07 33.48 27.71
C GLU A 152 -29.61 33.29 29.13
N THR A 153 -28.70 33.30 30.10
CA THR A 153 -29.00 33.32 31.53
C THR A 153 -28.36 34.55 32.14
N THR A 154 -29.18 35.42 32.76
CA THR A 154 -28.68 36.56 33.52
C THR A 154 -28.33 36.12 34.94
N ILE A 155 -27.09 36.38 35.34
CA ILE A 155 -26.61 36.26 36.71
C ILE A 155 -26.64 37.67 37.32
N ASP A 156 -27.44 37.89 38.35
CA ASP A 156 -27.59 39.18 39.01
C ASP A 156 -26.95 39.15 40.40
N VAL A 157 -25.67 39.49 40.45
CA VAL A 157 -24.88 39.40 41.69
C VAL A 157 -25.44 40.36 42.74
N VAL A 158 -25.95 41.53 42.34
CA VAL A 158 -26.46 42.53 43.29
C VAL A 158 -27.76 42.03 43.92
N ALA A 159 -28.70 41.53 43.10
CA ALA A 159 -29.92 40.95 43.63
C ALA A 159 -29.64 39.73 44.51
N ASP A 160 -28.71 38.86 44.12
CA ASP A 160 -28.32 37.69 44.92
C ASP A 160 -27.75 38.11 46.28
N VAL A 161 -26.89 39.12 46.34
CA VAL A 161 -26.36 39.65 47.61
C VAL A 161 -27.48 40.22 48.47
N ILE A 162 -28.40 40.99 47.90
CA ILE A 162 -29.54 41.57 48.63
C ILE A 162 -30.44 40.45 49.18
N ASN A 163 -30.80 39.47 48.36
CA ASN A 163 -31.69 38.38 48.73
C ASN A 163 -31.08 37.46 49.79
N ASN A 164 -29.75 37.32 49.80
CA ASN A 164 -29.02 36.51 50.77
C ASN A 164 -28.44 37.32 51.94
N ALA A 165 -28.80 38.60 52.08
CA ALA A 165 -28.18 39.51 53.06
C ALA A 165 -28.23 38.98 54.50
N SER A 166 -29.35 38.38 54.94
CA SER A 166 -29.44 37.80 56.29
C SER A 166 -28.48 36.65 56.50
N THR A 167 -28.25 35.81 55.49
CA THR A 167 -27.27 34.72 55.57
C THR A 167 -25.86 35.28 55.62
N ILE A 168 -25.55 36.28 54.76
CA ILE A 168 -24.24 36.92 54.68
C ILE A 168 -23.88 37.63 56.00
N ILE A 169 -24.80 38.41 56.57
CA ILE A 169 -24.56 39.18 57.80
C ILE A 169 -24.40 38.28 59.03
N ASN A 170 -25.07 37.12 59.04
CA ASN A 170 -24.97 36.16 60.14
C ASN A 170 -23.78 35.20 60.02
N ASP A 171 -23.01 35.24 58.92
CA ASP A 171 -21.75 34.52 58.83
C ASP A 171 -20.75 35.09 59.85
N SER A 172 -20.24 34.23 60.74
CA SER A 172 -19.43 34.67 61.88
C SER A 172 -18.12 35.32 61.47
N LYS A 173 -17.54 34.89 60.33
CA LYS A 173 -16.32 35.49 59.80
C LYS A 173 -16.61 36.88 59.24
N PHE A 174 -17.61 37.01 58.37
CA PHE A 174 -18.01 38.31 57.81
C PHE A 174 -18.41 39.31 58.91
N ALA A 175 -19.21 38.88 59.90
CA ALA A 175 -19.62 39.72 61.01
C ALA A 175 -18.44 40.21 61.86
N THR A 176 -17.45 39.34 62.13
CA THR A 176 -16.24 39.71 62.88
C THR A 176 -15.40 40.73 62.12
N GLU A 177 -15.15 40.51 60.83
CA GLU A 177 -14.39 41.43 59.97
C GLU A 177 -15.09 42.79 59.86
N LEU A 178 -16.42 42.79 59.66
CA LEU A 178 -17.21 44.02 59.61
C LEU A 178 -17.16 44.78 60.94
N THR A 179 -17.28 44.09 62.07
CA THR A 179 -17.22 44.72 63.41
C THR A 179 -15.85 45.35 63.66
N GLN A 180 -14.76 44.68 63.29
CA GLN A 180 -13.41 45.24 63.40
C GLN A 180 -13.22 46.46 62.50
N PHE A 181 -13.71 46.39 61.25
CA PHE A 181 -13.66 47.51 60.31
C PHE A 181 -14.41 48.73 60.84
N VAL A 182 -15.63 48.54 61.34
CA VAL A 182 -16.43 49.63 61.93
C VAL A 182 -15.74 50.19 63.18
N GLY A 183 -15.34 49.34 64.13
CA GLY A 183 -14.67 49.77 65.35
C GLY A 183 -13.34 50.50 65.12
N SER A 184 -12.60 50.16 64.07
CA SER A 184 -11.37 50.87 63.69
C SER A 184 -11.65 52.27 63.11
N ASN A 185 -12.81 52.46 62.47
CA ASN A 185 -13.22 53.73 61.85
C ASN A 185 -14.05 54.62 62.78
N GLU A 186 -14.61 54.07 63.86
CA GLU A 186 -15.34 54.81 64.90
C GLU A 186 -14.42 55.45 65.95
N THR A 187 -13.09 55.29 65.84
CA THR A 187 -12.15 55.95 66.76
C THR A 187 -11.88 57.40 66.28
N LEU A 188 -12.81 58.30 66.57
CA LEU A 188 -12.66 59.76 66.56
C LEU A 188 -13.40 60.37 67.76
#